data_AF-A0A7X6T210-F1
#
_entry.id   AF-A0A7X6T210-F1
#
_cell.length_a   1.000
_cell.length_b   1.000
_cell.length_c   1.000
_cell.angle_alpha   90.00
_cell.angle_beta   90.00
_cell.angle_gamma   90.00
#
_symmetry.space_group_name_H-M   'P 1'
#
loop_
_entity.id
_entity.type
_entity.pdbx_description
1 polymer ?
#
loop_
_entity_poly.entity_id
_entity_poly.type
_entity_poly.pdbx_seq_one_letter_code
_entity_poly.pdbx_strand_id
1 'polypeptide(L)'
;HITTGCDAEGKLTFVEGEIYSDKGPYCSIGHFITKKAGLHLTGPYYVPHVHVDTYAVYTNNTICGPYRGFGILQASFAHDSQMDQLAEKIGMDPWEIRFKNALREGLSTATNQVFSYGVGFPDTLLSMKTYMEETDLYEGGGK
;
A
#
# COMPACT_ATOMS: atom_id res chain seq x y z
N HIS A 1 -4.82 11.07 5.71
CA HIS A 1 -3.52 11.74 5.48
C HIS A 1 -2.42 10.70 5.53
N ILE A 2 -1.39 10.83 4.69
CA ILE A 2 -0.25 9.92 4.68
C ILE A 2 1.00 10.70 4.29
N THR A 3 2.10 10.43 5.00
CA THR A 3 3.44 10.94 4.72
C THR A 3 4.39 9.76 4.65
N THR A 4 5.12 9.64 3.55
CA THR A 4 6.09 8.56 3.35
C THR A 4 7.47 9.16 3.10
N GLY A 5 8.50 8.62 3.75
CA GLY A 5 9.90 9.03 3.55
C GLY A 5 10.74 7.93 2.91
N CYS A 6 11.72 8.33 2.09
CA CYS A 6 12.81 7.48 1.63
C CYS A 6 14.15 8.22 1.71
N ASP A 7 15.25 7.47 1.70
CA ASP A 7 16.59 8.02 1.50
C ASP A 7 16.89 8.33 0.01
N ALA A 8 18.09 8.83 -0.26
CA ALA A 8 18.53 9.19 -1.62
C ALA A 8 18.63 7.96 -2.54
N GLU A 9 18.83 6.79 -1.96
CA GLU A 9 18.89 5.50 -2.64
C GLU A 9 17.51 4.88 -2.86
N GLY A 10 16.44 5.58 -2.45
CA GLY A 10 15.05 5.17 -2.63
C GLY A 10 14.57 4.10 -1.65
N LYS A 11 15.28 3.86 -0.53
CA LYS A 11 14.84 2.95 0.52
C LYS A 11 13.88 3.65 1.48
N LEU A 12 12.73 3.03 1.74
CA LEU A 12 11.72 3.57 2.65
C LEU A 12 12.26 3.66 4.08
N THR A 13 12.07 4.81 4.71
CA THR A 13 12.53 5.10 6.08
C THR A 13 11.36 5.16 7.05
N PHE A 14 10.24 5.76 6.66
CA PHE A 14 9.04 5.78 7.49
C PHE A 14 7.74 5.91 6.70
N VAL A 15 6.65 5.47 7.32
CA VAL A 15 5.27 5.78 6.93
C VAL A 15 4.52 6.30 8.15
N GLU A 16 3.95 7.48 8.01
CA GLU A 16 3.05 8.08 9.00
C GLU A 16 1.68 8.29 8.35
N GLY A 17 0.59 7.96 9.05
CA GLY A 17 -0.73 8.11 8.48
C GLY A 17 -1.88 8.24 9.47
N GLU A 18 -2.91 8.94 9.03
CA GLU A 18 -4.20 9.03 9.72
C GLU A 18 -5.32 8.65 8.75
N ILE A 19 -6.13 7.67 9.13
CA ILE A 19 -7.25 7.19 8.33
C ILE A 19 -8.56 7.52 9.05
N TYR A 20 -9.39 8.37 8.44
CA TYR A 20 -10.76 8.59 8.87
C TYR A 20 -11.69 7.85 7.93
N SER A 21 -12.60 7.03 8.47
CA SER A 21 -13.54 6.27 7.67
C SER A 21 -14.95 6.46 8.17
N ASP A 22 -15.77 7.09 7.32
CA ASP A 22 -17.21 7.24 7.50
C ASP A 22 -17.92 5.88 7.43
N LYS A 23 -18.69 5.56 8.48
CA LYS A 23 -19.46 4.31 8.58
C LYS A 23 -20.97 4.48 8.40
N GLY A 24 -21.44 5.71 8.24
CA GLY A 24 -22.87 6.02 8.34
C GLY A 24 -23.40 5.83 9.76
N PRO A 25 -24.71 5.62 9.94
CA PRO A 25 -25.37 5.66 11.25
C PRO A 25 -25.16 4.40 12.10
N TYR A 26 -24.65 3.32 11.50
CA TYR A 26 -24.48 2.02 12.17
C TYR A 26 -23.08 1.47 11.94
N CYS A 27 -22.51 0.80 12.95
CA CYS A 27 -21.14 0.29 12.88
C CYS A 27 -20.96 -0.73 11.76
N SER A 28 -21.93 -1.63 11.58
CA SER A 28 -21.71 -2.90 10.89
C SER A 28 -20.41 -3.55 11.43
N ILE A 29 -19.45 -3.86 10.54
CA ILE A 29 -18.07 -4.25 10.89
C ILE A 29 -17.05 -3.17 10.51
N GLY A 30 -17.46 -1.91 10.53
CA GLY A 30 -16.71 -0.73 10.10
C GLY A 30 -15.36 -0.58 10.80
N HIS A 31 -15.30 -0.80 12.11
CA HIS A 31 -14.07 -0.76 12.89
C HIS A 31 -13.02 -1.78 12.41
N PHE A 32 -13.42 -3.00 12.04
CA PHE A 32 -12.51 -3.99 11.46
C PHE A 32 -12.00 -3.56 10.09
N ILE A 33 -12.85 -2.96 9.25
CA ILE A 33 -12.47 -2.43 7.94
C ILE A 33 -11.44 -1.32 8.09
N THR A 34 -11.67 -0.37 8.99
CA THR A 34 -10.76 0.76 9.25
C THR A 34 -9.42 0.28 9.81
N LYS A 35 -9.44 -0.65 10.79
CA LYS A 35 -8.23 -1.29 11.31
C LYS A 35 -7.46 -1.99 10.18
N LYS A 36 -8.14 -2.74 9.32
CA LYS A 36 -7.50 -3.46 8.22
C LYS A 36 -6.86 -2.52 7.20
N ALA A 37 -7.48 -1.38 6.90
CA ALA A 37 -6.86 -0.34 6.08
C ALA A 37 -5.53 0.15 6.71
N GLY A 38 -5.51 0.44 8.01
CA GLY A 38 -4.30 0.87 8.71
C GLY A 38 -3.18 -0.18 8.70
N LEU A 39 -3.54 -1.45 8.93
CA LEU A 39 -2.60 -2.59 8.89
C LEU A 39 -1.89 -2.74 7.54
N HIS A 40 -2.52 -2.31 6.45
CA HIS A 40 -2.00 -2.43 5.09
C HIS A 40 -1.58 -1.07 4.51
N LEU A 41 -1.51 -0.02 5.33
CA LEU A 41 -1.20 1.33 4.83
C LEU A 41 0.24 1.43 4.30
N THR A 42 1.17 0.61 4.80
CA THR A 42 2.54 0.52 4.26
C THR A 42 2.63 -0.25 2.94
N GLY A 43 1.54 -0.88 2.50
CA GLY A 43 1.55 -1.75 1.33
C GLY A 43 2.43 -2.99 1.49
N PRO A 44 2.76 -3.65 0.37
CA PRO A 44 3.62 -4.83 0.34
C PRO A 44 5.11 -4.47 0.42
N TYR A 45 5.44 -3.39 1.13
CA TYR A 45 6.80 -2.87 1.25
C TYR A 45 7.32 -3.01 2.69
N TYR A 46 8.63 -3.20 2.82
CA TYR A 46 9.30 -3.13 4.10
C TYR A 46 9.53 -1.68 4.50
N VAL A 47 9.05 -1.31 5.69
CA VAL A 47 9.20 0.04 6.27
C VAL A 47 9.66 -0.10 7.72
N PRO A 48 10.83 0.44 8.09
CA PRO A 48 11.38 0.22 9.44
C PRO A 48 10.66 1.03 10.53
N HIS A 49 10.03 2.15 10.20
CA HIS A 49 9.31 3.00 11.14
C HIS A 49 7.90 3.30 10.67
N VAL A 50 6.89 2.92 11.46
CA VAL A 50 5.48 3.06 11.07
C VAL A 50 4.67 3.62 12.21
N HIS A 51 3.90 4.67 11.93
CA HIS A 51 2.92 5.24 12.86
C HIS A 51 1.60 5.46 12.13
N VAL A 52 0.54 4.75 12.52
CA VAL A 52 -0.76 4.85 11.83
C VAL A 52 -1.89 4.87 12.84
N ASP A 53 -2.67 5.95 12.81
CA ASP A 53 -3.92 6.06 13.54
C ASP A 53 -5.11 5.85 12.60
N THR A 54 -6.13 5.16 13.12
CA THR A 54 -7.34 4.85 12.34
C THR A 54 -8.60 5.13 13.15
N TYR A 55 -9.52 5.86 12.54
CA TYR A 55 -10.77 6.34 13.14
C TYR A 55 -11.96 5.85 12.33
N ALA A 56 -12.80 5.01 12.92
CA ALA A 56 -14.10 4.65 12.37
C ALA A 56 -15.15 5.61 12.95
N VAL A 57 -15.77 6.43 12.11
CA VAL A 57 -16.61 7.56 12.54
C VAL A 57 -18.05 7.32 12.13
N TYR A 58 -18.97 7.56 13.06
CA TYR A 58 -20.41 7.57 12.78
C TYR A 58 -20.84 8.88 12.14
N THR A 59 -21.71 8.78 11.13
CA THR A 59 -22.29 9.95 10.45
C THR A 59 -23.76 9.69 10.11
N ASN A 60 -24.44 10.68 9.53
CA ASN A 60 -25.79 10.51 8.99
C ASN A 60 -25.82 10.06 7.51
N ASN A 61 -24.66 9.72 6.92
CA ASN A 61 -24.59 9.21 5.55
C ASN A 61 -25.15 7.78 5.45
N THR A 62 -25.23 7.23 4.23
CA THR A 62 -25.69 5.85 4.05
C THR A 62 -24.77 4.86 4.77
N ILE A 63 -25.34 3.75 5.24
CA ILE A 63 -24.59 2.71 5.95
C ILE A 63 -23.44 2.20 5.06
N CYS A 64 -22.23 2.19 5.63
CA CYS A 64 -21.06 1.61 4.99
C CYS A 64 -20.72 0.25 5.62
N GLY A 65 -20.39 -0.72 4.79
CA GLY A 65 -20.13 -2.10 5.20
C GLY A 65 -18.93 -2.70 4.49
N PRO A 66 -18.74 -4.03 4.58
CA PRO A 66 -17.68 -4.69 3.85
C PRO A 66 -17.92 -4.61 2.35
N TYR A 67 -16.90 -4.15 1.64
CA TYR A 67 -16.79 -4.29 0.20
C TYR A 67 -15.45 -4.96 -0.13
N ARG A 68 -15.34 -5.55 -1.32
CA ARG A 68 -14.16 -6.33 -1.73
C ARG A 68 -12.87 -5.58 -1.41
N GLY A 69 -11.96 -6.22 -0.68
CA GLY A 69 -10.70 -5.64 -0.18
C GLY A 69 -10.74 -5.22 1.30
N PHE A 70 -11.90 -4.94 1.89
CA PHE A 70 -12.03 -4.59 3.32
C PHE A 70 -11.08 -3.47 3.76
N GLY A 71 -11.10 -2.33 3.07
CA GLY A 71 -10.24 -1.18 3.39
C GLY A 71 -8.86 -1.21 2.73
N ILE A 72 -8.42 -2.37 2.22
CA ILE A 72 -7.12 -2.50 1.56
C ILE A 72 -7.07 -1.67 0.28
N LEU A 73 -8.13 -1.64 -0.54
CA LEU A 73 -8.09 -0.88 -1.80
C LEU A 73 -7.88 0.62 -1.57
N GLN A 74 -8.50 1.17 -0.52
CA GLN A 74 -8.31 2.55 -0.09
C GLN A 74 -6.87 2.80 0.38
N ALA A 75 -6.31 1.86 1.14
CA ALA A 75 -4.92 1.92 1.57
C ALA A 75 -3.95 1.80 0.39
N SER A 76 -4.22 0.91 -0.57
CA SER A 76 -3.43 0.69 -1.79
C SER A 76 -3.34 1.90 -2.67
N PHE A 77 -4.47 2.55 -2.93
CA PHE A 77 -4.44 3.84 -3.61
C PHE A 77 -3.50 4.84 -2.92
N ALA A 78 -3.56 4.93 -1.58
CA ALA A 78 -2.73 5.86 -0.83
C ALA A 78 -1.23 5.52 -0.91
N HIS A 79 -0.83 4.27 -0.65
CA HIS A 79 0.60 3.93 -0.66
C HIS A 79 1.20 3.85 -2.05
N ASP A 80 0.48 3.35 -3.06
CA ASP A 80 1.02 3.29 -4.42
C ASP A 80 1.17 4.69 -5.02
N SER A 81 0.24 5.61 -4.70
CA SER A 81 0.40 7.03 -5.07
C SER A 81 1.60 7.68 -4.40
N GLN A 82 1.95 7.27 -3.16
CA GLN A 82 3.17 7.75 -2.50
C GLN A 82 4.43 7.16 -3.15
N MET A 83 4.42 5.89 -3.54
CA MET A 83 5.55 5.27 -4.24
C MET A 83 5.85 5.97 -5.56
N ASP A 84 4.83 6.31 -6.35
CA ASP A 84 5.01 7.05 -7.61
C ASP A 84 5.55 8.47 -7.37
N GLN A 85 5.02 9.18 -6.37
CA GLN A 85 5.53 10.51 -6.01
C GLN A 85 6.97 10.48 -5.49
N LEU A 86 7.36 9.44 -4.75
CA LEU A 86 8.73 9.29 -4.28
C LEU A 86 9.68 8.97 -5.43
N ALA A 87 9.30 8.05 -6.32
CA ALA A 87 10.04 7.74 -7.54
C ALA A 87 10.31 9.01 -8.37
N GLU A 88 9.27 9.81 -8.62
CA GLU A 88 9.39 11.07 -9.36
C GLU A 88 10.35 12.05 -8.66
N LYS A 89 10.21 12.23 -7.35
CA LYS A 89 11.04 13.18 -6.57
C LYS A 89 12.53 12.84 -6.57
N ILE A 90 12.88 11.56 -6.56
CA ILE A 90 14.29 11.12 -6.54
C ILE A 90 14.81 10.74 -7.94
N GLY A 91 13.97 10.85 -8.98
CA GLY A 91 14.33 10.48 -10.35
C GLY A 91 14.58 8.98 -10.54
N MET A 92 13.87 8.14 -9.79
CA MET A 92 13.97 6.68 -9.86
C MET A 92 12.81 6.10 -10.66
N ASP A 93 13.05 4.99 -11.35
CA ASP A 93 11.99 4.25 -12.02
C ASP A 93 10.93 3.74 -10.99
N PRO A 94 9.62 3.91 -11.26
CA PRO A 94 8.56 3.48 -10.34
C PRO A 94 8.55 1.99 -10.03
N TRP A 95 9.03 1.14 -10.95
CA TRP A 95 9.18 -0.28 -10.68
C TRP A 95 10.40 -0.54 -9.79
N GLU A 96 11.52 0.15 -10.02
CA GLU A 96 12.74 -0.02 -9.23
C GLU A 96 12.51 0.31 -7.75
N ILE A 97 11.88 1.44 -7.44
CA ILE A 97 11.61 1.81 -6.03
C ILE A 97 10.72 0.77 -5.34
N ARG A 98 9.74 0.19 -6.06
CA ARG A 98 8.85 -0.84 -5.54
C ARG A 98 9.59 -2.15 -5.31
N PHE A 99 10.41 -2.57 -6.27
CA PHE A 99 11.18 -3.81 -6.16
C PHE A 99 12.25 -3.74 -5.07
N LYS A 100 12.87 -2.57 -4.89
CA LYS A 100 13.87 -2.30 -3.86
C LYS A 100 13.27 -2.42 -2.45
N ASN A 101 12.05 -1.91 -2.27
CA ASN A 101 11.36 -1.92 -0.97
C ASN A 101 10.41 -3.09 -0.78
N ALA A 102 10.27 -3.99 -1.76
CA ALA A 102 9.38 -5.13 -1.67
C ALA A 102 9.62 -5.96 -0.40
N LEU A 103 8.55 -6.37 0.26
CA LEU A 103 8.63 -7.32 1.36
C LEU A 103 9.27 -8.63 0.86
N ARG A 104 10.15 -9.20 1.67
CA ARG A 104 10.87 -10.45 1.39
C ARG A 104 10.82 -11.35 2.61
N GLU A 105 11.11 -12.63 2.40
CA GLU A 105 11.26 -13.58 3.50
C GLU A 105 12.30 -13.08 4.50
N GLY A 106 12.02 -13.23 5.80
CA GLY A 106 12.83 -12.71 6.89
C GLY A 106 12.59 -11.22 7.23
N LEU A 107 11.84 -10.47 6.42
CA LEU A 107 11.44 -9.11 6.74
C LEU A 107 10.12 -9.06 7.50
N SER A 108 9.97 -8.04 8.34
CA SER A 108 8.76 -7.80 9.13
C SER A 108 7.77 -6.91 8.41
N THR A 109 6.47 -7.16 8.63
CA THR A 109 5.42 -6.17 8.32
C THR A 109 5.44 -5.00 9.30
N ALA A 110 4.57 -4.01 9.07
CA ALA A 110 4.32 -2.88 9.99
C ALA A 110 3.96 -3.29 11.42
N THR A 111 3.46 -4.52 11.63
CA THR A 111 3.11 -5.04 12.95
C THR A 111 4.14 -6.04 13.50
N ASN A 112 5.37 -6.01 13.00
CA ASN A 112 6.46 -6.92 13.37
C ASN A 112 6.20 -8.41 13.05
N GLN A 113 5.22 -8.74 12.22
CA GLN A 113 5.05 -10.12 11.76
C GLN A 113 6.13 -10.44 10.74
N VAL A 114 6.94 -11.47 11.01
CA VAL A 114 7.99 -11.93 10.09
C VAL A 114 7.48 -13.14 9.32
N PHE A 115 7.61 -13.10 7.99
CA PHE A 115 7.30 -14.25 7.13
C PHE A 115 8.57 -15.04 6.84
N SER A 116 8.60 -16.31 7.23
CA SER A 116 9.72 -17.22 6.94
C SER A 116 9.62 -17.89 5.56
N TYR A 117 8.44 -17.86 4.94
CA TYR A 117 8.18 -18.39 3.60
C TYR A 117 6.95 -17.72 2.99
N GLY A 118 6.76 -17.88 1.67
CA GLY A 118 5.49 -17.55 0.99
C GLY A 118 5.34 -16.08 0.62
N VAL A 119 6.45 -15.37 0.43
CA VAL A 119 6.46 -13.95 0.05
C VAL A 119 6.76 -13.80 -1.45
N GLY A 120 5.73 -13.97 -2.29
CA GLY A 120 5.86 -13.96 -3.76
C GLY A 120 5.75 -12.58 -4.42
N PHE A 121 5.70 -11.49 -3.66
CA PHE A 121 5.56 -10.14 -4.21
C PHE A 121 6.75 -9.72 -5.10
N PRO A 122 8.03 -9.95 -4.72
CA PRO A 122 9.16 -9.66 -5.59
C PRO A 122 9.12 -10.45 -6.90
N ASP A 123 8.74 -11.73 -6.85
CA ASP A 123 8.64 -12.59 -8.05
C ASP A 123 7.53 -12.12 -8.98
N THR A 124 6.43 -11.62 -8.41
CA THR A 124 5.33 -11.00 -9.18
C THR A 124 5.81 -9.76 -9.90
N LEU A 125 6.56 -8.87 -9.22
CA LEU A 125 7.13 -7.67 -9.84
C LEU A 125 8.13 -8.02 -10.95
N LEU A 126 8.97 -9.03 -10.75
CA LEU A 126 9.93 -9.46 -11.76
C LEU A 126 9.24 -10.05 -12.98
N SER A 127 8.29 -10.96 -12.77
CA SER A 127 7.51 -11.57 -13.85
C SER A 127 6.73 -10.52 -14.65
N MET A 128 6.14 -9.54 -13.96
CA MET A 128 5.46 -8.41 -14.59
C MET A 128 6.42 -7.60 -15.45
N LYS A 129 7.63 -7.28 -14.95
CA LYS A 129 8.62 -6.52 -15.70
C LYS A 129 9.06 -7.23 -16.97
N THR A 130 9.40 -8.52 -16.88
CA THR A 130 9.75 -9.34 -18.05
C THR A 130 8.63 -9.31 -19.08
N TYR A 131 7.38 -9.51 -18.64
CA TYR A 131 6.24 -9.49 -19.55
C TYR A 131 6.04 -8.13 -20.24
N MET A 132 6.17 -7.03 -19.49
CA MET A 132 6.03 -5.66 -20.03
C MET A 132 7.17 -5.24 -20.95
N GLU A 133 8.37 -5.81 -20.80
CA GLU A 133 9.51 -5.59 -21.70
C GLU A 133 9.36 -6.38 -23.01
N GLU A 134 8.75 -7.57 -22.95
CA GLU A 134 8.53 -8.46 -24.09
C GLU A 134 7.24 -8.15 -24.86
N THR A 135 6.27 -7.50 -24.21
CA THR A 135 4.93 -7.24 -24.77
C THR A 135 4.61 -5.75 -24.72
N ASP A 136 4.39 -5.13 -25.88
CA ASP A 136 3.77 -3.80 -25.91
C ASP A 136 2.27 -3.93 -25.58
N LEU A 137 1.91 -3.55 -24.35
CA LEU A 137 0.53 -3.57 -23.88
C LEU A 137 -0.39 -2.60 -24.65
N TYR A 138 0.18 -1.69 -25.45
CA TYR A 138 -0.55 -0.67 -26.19
C TYR A 138 -0.54 -0.91 -27.72
N GLU A 139 0.06 -2.01 -28.20
CA GLU A 139 -0.13 -2.51 -29.56
C GLU A 139 -1.59 -2.99 -29.73
N GLY A 140 -2.49 -2.05 -30.03
CA GLY A 140 -3.94 -2.31 -30.13
C GLY A 140 -4.86 -1.10 -29.96
N GLY A 141 -4.33 0.07 -29.59
CA GLY A 141 -5.07 1.34 -29.61
C GLY A 141 -5.52 1.83 -28.22
N GLY A 142 -5.07 3.03 -27.87
CA GLY A 142 -5.51 3.74 -26.68
C GLY A 142 -4.53 4.79 -26.17
N LYS A 143 -4.08 5.70 -27.04
CA LYS A 143 -3.79 7.09 -26.64
C LYS A 143 -4.92 7.96 -27.16
#